data_AF-A0A1I7FQT1-F1
#
_entry.id   AF-A0A1I7FQT1-F1
#
_cell.length_a   1.000
_cell.length_b   1.000
_cell.length_c   1.000
_cell.angle_alpha   90.00
_cell.angle_beta   90.00
_cell.angle_gamma   90.00
#
_symmetry.space_group_name_H-M   'P 1'
#
loop_
_entity.id
_entity.type
_entity.pdbx_description
1 polymer ?
#
loop_
_entity_poly.entity_id
_entity_poly.type
_entity_poly.pdbx_seq_one_letter_code
_entity_poly.pdbx_strand_id
1 'polypeptide(L)'
;MKYSKFSMAFVGLLAASTASFDAAAVPISFSGSSGSLSANVSFDIVGTQLQVVLTNTSTADVLVPTDALTAVFFDIAGDPALTRDSAISGGPTYLGAINISGAGTVVGGEWAYLNGLSQYGVNSGVSSVGLGIFGPGDRFPGSDLSPPDSPDGLQYGLASAGDDQTTGNGGGGGVLGNELTKNSVTFLLSGIGSLSLSDISGVTFQYGTQLNEPSFPGDGGPPSQELPEPGTLALLGLGLLGFGVSRRQRNKLA
;
A
#
# COMPACT_ATOMS: atom_id res chain seq x y z
N MET A 1 16.62 43.26 -67.72
CA MET A 1 17.63 42.81 -66.75
C MET A 1 17.46 43.67 -65.50
N LYS A 2 17.47 43.20 -64.24
CA LYS A 2 17.44 41.88 -63.61
C LYS A 2 17.47 42.18 -62.07
N TYR A 3 16.51 41.64 -61.30
CA TYR A 3 16.45 41.36 -59.84
C TYR A 3 16.55 42.54 -58.83
N SER A 4 15.52 42.84 -58.02
CA SER A 4 14.91 42.11 -56.87
C SER A 4 15.81 41.97 -55.63
N LYS A 5 15.32 42.41 -54.46
CA LYS A 5 15.22 41.57 -53.25
C LYS A 5 14.37 42.22 -52.12
N PHE A 6 13.23 41.57 -51.88
CA PHE A 6 12.41 41.53 -50.67
C PHE A 6 13.11 40.69 -49.59
N SER A 7 12.97 41.02 -48.30
CA SER A 7 12.71 40.09 -47.17
C SER A 7 13.17 40.66 -45.83
N MET A 8 12.63 40.33 -44.66
CA MET A 8 11.35 39.77 -44.18
C MET A 8 11.66 39.57 -42.68
N ALA A 9 10.90 40.21 -41.78
CA ALA A 9 11.11 40.07 -40.35
C ALA A 9 10.70 38.66 -39.90
N PHE A 10 11.62 37.93 -39.26
CA PHE A 10 11.33 36.64 -38.64
C PHE A 10 10.84 36.90 -37.21
N VAL A 11 9.53 36.76 -36.97
CA VAL A 11 8.97 36.60 -35.63
C VAL A 11 8.86 35.10 -35.38
N GLY A 12 9.83 34.55 -34.65
CA GLY A 12 9.80 33.16 -34.21
C GLY A 12 8.78 32.99 -33.08
N LEU A 13 7.66 32.31 -33.36
CA LEU A 13 6.73 31.85 -32.34
C LEU A 13 7.29 30.56 -31.73
N LEU A 14 7.79 30.62 -30.50
CA LEU A 14 8.12 29.43 -29.71
C LEU A 14 6.83 28.81 -29.17
N ALA A 15 6.35 27.76 -29.82
CA ALA A 15 5.31 26.90 -29.27
C ALA A 15 5.93 26.02 -28.18
N ALA A 16 5.64 26.32 -26.91
CA ALA A 16 5.99 25.45 -25.80
C ALA A 16 5.01 24.26 -25.79
N SER A 17 5.44 23.11 -26.31
CA SER A 17 4.72 21.85 -26.13
C SER A 17 4.90 21.39 -24.68
N THR A 18 3.85 21.52 -23.88
CA THR A 18 3.77 20.87 -22.56
C THR A 18 3.64 19.37 -22.80
N ALA A 19 4.73 18.63 -22.61
CA ALA A 19 4.64 17.18 -22.46
C ALA A 19 3.93 16.92 -21.12
N SER A 20 2.70 16.43 -21.17
CA SER A 20 2.03 15.87 -20.00
C SER A 20 2.73 14.55 -19.70
N PHE A 21 3.50 14.49 -18.62
CA PHE A 21 3.92 13.23 -18.04
C PHE A 21 2.70 12.65 -17.32
N ASP A 22 2.32 11.42 -17.63
CA ASP A 22 1.37 10.69 -16.80
C ASP A 22 1.97 10.60 -15.39
N ALA A 23 1.31 11.27 -14.43
CA ALA A 23 1.66 11.13 -13.04
C ALA A 23 1.34 9.68 -12.63
N ALA A 24 2.38 8.88 -12.38
CA ALA A 24 2.18 7.62 -11.68
C ALA A 24 1.54 7.94 -10.33
N ALA A 25 0.42 7.27 -10.02
CA ALA A 25 -0.20 7.40 -8.71
C ALA A 25 0.83 6.96 -7.65
N VAL A 26 1.10 7.83 -6.68
CA VAL A 26 2.00 7.50 -5.57
C VAL A 26 1.22 6.56 -4.64
N PRO A 27 1.82 5.42 -4.21
CA PRO A 27 1.20 4.56 -3.22
C PRO A 27 0.79 5.35 -1.98
N ILE A 28 -0.37 5.01 -1.42
CA ILE A 28 -0.82 5.58 -0.15
C ILE A 28 -0.50 4.60 0.97
N SER A 29 -0.16 5.11 2.15
CA SER A 29 0.24 4.27 3.28
C SER A 29 -0.44 4.70 4.57
N PHE A 30 -0.81 3.71 5.37
CA PHE A 30 -1.34 3.90 6.71
C PHE A 30 -0.49 3.12 7.70
N SER A 31 -0.17 3.71 8.84
CA SER A 31 0.66 3.09 9.87
C SER A 31 0.06 3.32 11.24
N GLY A 32 0.24 2.36 12.14
CA GLY A 32 -0.23 2.47 13.52
C GLY A 32 0.68 1.72 14.48
N SER A 33 0.54 2.02 15.76
CA SER A 33 1.23 1.29 16.82
C SER A 33 0.44 1.34 18.13
N SER A 34 0.56 0.28 18.92
CA SER A 34 0.02 0.21 20.29
C SER A 34 0.98 -0.58 21.16
N GLY A 35 1.60 0.07 22.15
CA GLY A 35 2.65 -0.55 22.96
C GLY A 35 3.83 -1.02 22.09
N SER A 36 4.13 -2.31 22.13
CA SER A 36 5.17 -2.96 21.33
C SER A 36 4.69 -3.38 19.93
N LEU A 37 3.40 -3.27 19.62
CA LEU A 37 2.84 -3.65 18.32
C LEU A 37 2.95 -2.47 17.35
N SER A 38 3.29 -2.75 16.09
CA SER A 38 3.38 -1.73 15.04
C SER A 38 3.15 -2.36 13.67
N ALA A 39 2.33 -1.71 12.86
CA ALA A 39 1.95 -2.21 11.55
C ALA A 39 1.88 -1.08 10.52
N ASN A 40 2.06 -1.47 9.25
CA ASN A 40 1.86 -0.62 8.09
C ASN A 40 1.12 -1.38 7.00
N VAL A 41 0.21 -0.69 6.31
CA VAL A 41 -0.35 -1.15 5.04
C VAL A 41 -0.12 -0.09 3.98
N SER A 42 0.28 -0.50 2.79
CA SER A 42 0.34 0.37 1.61
C SER A 42 -0.57 -0.12 0.50
N PHE A 43 -1.22 0.82 -0.18
CA PHE A 43 -2.09 0.58 -1.31
C PHE A 43 -1.52 1.25 -2.55
N ASP A 44 -1.45 0.51 -3.65
CA ASP A 44 -1.00 1.01 -4.95
C ASP A 44 -1.87 0.43 -6.08
N ILE A 45 -1.95 1.14 -7.21
CA ILE A 45 -2.61 0.65 -8.41
C ILE A 45 -1.52 0.25 -9.41
N VAL A 46 -1.33 -1.06 -9.57
CA VAL A 46 -0.37 -1.63 -10.51
C VAL A 46 -1.14 -2.22 -11.70
N GLY A 47 -1.12 -1.50 -12.83
CA GLY A 47 -1.92 -1.88 -14.00
C GLY A 47 -3.42 -1.76 -13.71
N THR A 48 -4.13 -2.90 -13.66
CA THR A 48 -5.58 -2.97 -13.38
C THR A 48 -5.88 -3.64 -12.04
N GLN A 49 -4.91 -3.70 -11.15
CA GLN A 49 -5.02 -4.37 -9.86
C GLN A 49 -4.69 -3.40 -8.73
N LEU A 50 -5.39 -3.57 -7.61
CA LEU A 50 -5.05 -2.97 -6.33
C LEU A 50 -4.01 -3.89 -5.67
N GLN A 51 -2.81 -3.36 -5.48
CA GLN A 51 -1.79 -3.98 -4.66
C GLN A 51 -1.96 -3.52 -3.21
N VAL A 52 -2.01 -4.48 -2.29
CA VAL A 52 -2.04 -4.24 -0.85
C VAL A 52 -0.81 -4.89 -0.23
N VAL A 53 0.04 -4.14 0.44
CA VAL A 53 1.20 -4.70 1.16
C VAL A 53 0.97 -4.49 2.64
N LEU A 54 0.72 -5.59 3.38
CA LEU A 54 0.57 -5.57 4.83
C LEU A 54 1.91 -5.94 5.48
N THR A 55 2.33 -5.15 6.45
CA THR A 55 3.65 -5.27 7.10
C THR A 55 3.52 -5.16 8.62
N ASN A 56 4.12 -6.11 9.35
CA ASN A 56 4.38 -5.98 10.79
C ASN A 56 5.72 -5.27 10.99
N THR A 57 5.65 -3.98 11.28
CA THR A 57 6.82 -3.10 11.43
C THR A 57 7.41 -3.11 12.83
N SER A 58 6.85 -3.90 13.75
CA SER A 58 7.39 -4.00 15.12
C SER A 58 8.81 -4.59 15.12
N THR A 59 9.61 -4.11 16.07
CA THR A 59 10.94 -4.67 16.39
C THR A 59 10.91 -5.52 17.67
N ALA A 60 9.74 -5.71 18.27
CA ALA A 60 9.58 -6.53 19.47
C ALA A 60 9.43 -8.00 19.11
N ASP A 61 9.82 -8.88 20.03
CA ASP A 61 9.68 -10.32 19.87
C ASP A 61 8.20 -10.76 19.87
N VAL A 62 7.86 -11.80 19.10
CA VAL A 62 6.48 -12.33 19.03
C VAL A 62 6.39 -13.55 19.96
N LEU A 63 5.87 -13.35 21.16
CA LEU A 63 5.93 -14.36 22.21
C LEU A 63 4.63 -15.16 22.35
N VAL A 64 3.51 -14.55 21.98
CA VAL A 64 2.17 -15.15 22.06
C VAL A 64 1.34 -14.78 20.81
N PRO A 65 0.24 -15.49 20.51
CA PRO A 65 -0.58 -15.23 19.32
C PRO A 65 -1.02 -13.77 19.15
N THR A 66 -1.34 -13.08 20.25
CA THR A 66 -1.75 -11.66 20.24
C THR A 66 -0.65 -10.69 19.81
N ASP A 67 0.58 -11.15 19.61
CA ASP A 67 1.71 -10.34 19.13
C ASP A 67 1.91 -10.47 17.60
N ALA A 68 1.22 -11.41 16.94
CA ALA A 68 1.27 -11.56 15.49
C ALA A 68 0.18 -10.74 14.80
N LEU A 69 0.54 -10.04 13.73
CA LEU A 69 -0.38 -9.26 12.90
C LEU A 69 -1.08 -10.20 11.91
N THR A 70 -2.39 -10.28 11.99
CA THR A 70 -3.15 -11.32 11.28
C THR A 70 -4.17 -10.76 10.31
N ALA A 71 -4.63 -9.52 10.51
CA ALA A 71 -5.54 -8.90 9.56
C ALA A 71 -5.37 -7.38 9.44
N VAL A 72 -5.87 -6.87 8.34
CA VAL A 72 -6.11 -5.45 8.12
C VAL A 72 -7.52 -5.24 7.57
N PHE A 73 -8.23 -4.29 8.16
CA PHE A 73 -9.54 -3.85 7.73
C PHE A 73 -9.43 -2.43 7.19
N PHE A 74 -10.19 -2.12 6.15
CA PHE A 74 -10.18 -0.80 5.51
C PHE A 74 -11.49 -0.57 4.76
N ASP A 75 -11.79 0.69 4.49
CA ASP A 75 -12.96 1.09 3.72
C ASP A 75 -12.56 1.40 2.29
N ILE A 76 -13.38 0.96 1.34
CA ILE A 76 -13.30 1.38 -0.06
C ILE A 76 -14.62 2.04 -0.42
N ALA A 77 -14.60 3.30 -0.84
CA ALA A 77 -15.82 4.01 -1.21
C ALA A 77 -16.61 3.24 -2.30
N GLY A 78 -17.90 3.01 -2.03
CA GLY A 78 -18.79 2.26 -2.92
C GLY A 78 -18.77 0.74 -2.77
N ASP A 79 -17.95 0.18 -1.87
CA ASP A 79 -17.87 -1.25 -1.57
C ASP A 79 -17.76 -2.14 -2.83
N PRO A 80 -16.75 -1.92 -3.69
CA PRO A 80 -16.58 -2.72 -4.88
C PRO A 80 -16.23 -4.18 -4.52
N ALA A 81 -16.88 -5.12 -5.21
CA ALA A 81 -16.55 -6.54 -5.12
C ALA A 81 -15.26 -6.82 -5.90
N LEU A 82 -14.12 -6.75 -5.21
CA LEU A 82 -12.82 -7.09 -5.80
C LEU A 82 -12.62 -8.60 -5.88
N THR A 83 -11.84 -9.03 -6.87
CA THR A 83 -11.49 -10.43 -7.07
C THR A 83 -10.07 -10.71 -6.56
N ARG A 84 -9.89 -11.86 -5.91
CA ARG A 84 -8.62 -12.32 -5.34
C ARG A 84 -7.72 -12.89 -6.43
N ASP A 85 -6.61 -12.23 -6.73
CA ASP A 85 -5.65 -12.72 -7.74
C ASP A 85 -4.51 -13.51 -7.10
N SER A 86 -3.82 -12.94 -6.10
CA SER A 86 -2.70 -13.63 -5.44
C SER A 86 -2.39 -13.07 -4.05
N ALA A 87 -1.77 -13.89 -3.20
CA ALA A 87 -1.05 -13.46 -2.00
C ALA A 87 0.36 -14.07 -1.99
N ILE A 88 1.38 -13.24 -1.76
CA ILE A 88 2.79 -13.61 -1.84
C ILE A 88 3.52 -13.13 -0.60
N SER A 89 4.28 -14.02 0.05
CA SER A 89 5.10 -13.66 1.21
C SER A 89 6.19 -12.67 0.83
N GLY A 90 6.34 -11.59 1.59
CA GLY A 90 7.44 -10.63 1.46
C GLY A 90 8.69 -11.05 2.25
N GLY A 91 8.53 -11.95 3.21
CA GLY A 91 9.61 -12.53 4.00
C GLY A 91 9.56 -14.07 4.06
N PRO A 92 10.58 -14.70 4.68
CA PRO A 92 10.57 -16.13 4.96
C PRO A 92 9.47 -16.51 5.96
N THR A 93 8.97 -17.74 5.84
CA THR A 93 8.02 -18.34 6.80
C THR A 93 8.72 -19.38 7.65
N TYR A 94 8.43 -19.36 8.95
CA TYR A 94 9.06 -20.20 9.96
C TYR A 94 8.03 -20.98 10.77
N LEU A 95 8.33 -22.25 11.06
CA LEU A 95 7.65 -23.05 12.08
C LEU A 95 8.62 -23.23 13.25
N GLY A 96 8.48 -22.39 14.27
CA GLY A 96 9.54 -22.17 15.26
C GLY A 96 10.88 -21.89 14.57
N ALA A 97 11.96 -22.54 15.01
CA ALA A 97 13.29 -22.31 14.43
C ALA A 97 13.49 -22.84 12.99
N ILE A 98 12.49 -23.52 12.41
CA ILE A 98 12.60 -24.17 11.10
C ILE A 98 12.11 -23.21 10.02
N ASN A 99 12.99 -22.82 9.10
CA ASN A 99 12.57 -22.15 7.87
C ASN A 99 11.88 -23.16 6.96
N ILE A 100 10.60 -22.92 6.66
CA ILE A 100 9.80 -23.80 5.79
C ILE A 100 9.65 -23.25 4.38
N SER A 101 9.78 -21.93 4.20
CA SER A 101 9.74 -21.28 2.88
C SER A 101 10.43 -19.91 2.89
N GLY A 102 10.84 -19.46 1.70
CA GLY A 102 11.47 -18.16 1.49
C GLY A 102 10.45 -17.06 1.12
N ALA A 103 10.94 -15.82 1.05
CA ALA A 103 10.20 -14.72 0.44
C ALA A 103 9.86 -15.04 -1.03
N GLY A 104 8.72 -14.51 -1.51
CA GLY A 104 8.21 -14.78 -2.85
C GLY A 104 7.37 -16.05 -2.95
N THR A 105 7.09 -16.72 -1.83
CA THR A 105 6.25 -17.92 -1.81
C THR A 105 4.78 -17.54 -1.94
N VAL A 106 4.03 -18.27 -2.76
CA VAL A 106 2.57 -18.10 -2.86
C VAL A 106 1.93 -18.62 -1.59
N VAL A 107 1.27 -17.74 -0.84
CA VAL A 107 0.58 -18.04 0.42
C VAL A 107 -0.92 -17.77 0.31
N GLY A 108 -1.45 -17.79 -0.92
CA GLY A 108 -2.85 -17.47 -1.19
C GLY A 108 -3.85 -18.39 -0.48
N GLY A 109 -3.49 -19.66 -0.31
CA GLY A 109 -4.28 -20.59 0.49
C GLY A 109 -4.35 -20.22 1.97
N GLU A 110 -3.53 -19.31 2.48
CA GLU A 110 -3.45 -19.05 3.92
C GLU A 110 -4.06 -17.70 4.29
N TRP A 111 -4.48 -16.93 3.28
CA TRP A 111 -5.03 -15.60 3.43
C TRP A 111 -6.37 -15.51 2.73
N ALA A 112 -7.27 -14.72 3.29
CA ALA A 112 -8.58 -14.44 2.74
C ALA A 112 -8.79 -12.93 2.52
N TYR A 113 -9.67 -12.61 1.57
CA TYR A 113 -10.20 -11.27 1.38
C TYR A 113 -11.72 -11.32 1.29
N LEU A 114 -12.37 -10.38 1.95
CA LEU A 114 -13.81 -10.23 1.93
C LEU A 114 -14.20 -8.75 1.88
N ASN A 115 -15.22 -8.43 1.10
CA ASN A 115 -15.88 -7.12 1.04
C ASN A 115 -17.31 -7.23 1.61
N GLY A 116 -18.05 -6.11 1.71
CA GLY A 116 -19.37 -6.08 2.35
C GLY A 116 -19.33 -6.26 3.87
N LEU A 117 -18.19 -5.97 4.50
CA LEU A 117 -18.02 -6.04 5.95
C LEU A 117 -18.68 -4.84 6.66
N SER A 118 -18.83 -4.97 7.97
CA SER A 118 -19.15 -3.85 8.87
C SER A 118 -18.23 -3.79 10.09
N GLN A 119 -17.22 -4.66 10.12
CA GLN A 119 -16.27 -4.77 11.21
C GLN A 119 -15.43 -3.49 11.30
N TYR A 120 -15.28 -2.92 12.50
CA TYR A 120 -14.67 -1.60 12.72
C TYR A 120 -15.30 -0.45 11.91
N GLY A 121 -16.52 -0.62 11.41
CA GLY A 121 -17.21 0.39 10.60
C GLY A 121 -16.70 0.50 9.16
N VAL A 122 -15.98 -0.51 8.66
CA VAL A 122 -15.44 -0.53 7.30
C VAL A 122 -15.87 -1.76 6.52
N ASN A 123 -15.75 -1.69 5.19
CA ASN A 123 -16.35 -2.66 4.27
C ASN A 123 -15.42 -3.73 3.71
N SER A 124 -14.11 -3.62 3.87
CA SER A 124 -13.13 -4.54 3.29
C SER A 124 -12.15 -5.07 4.33
N GLY A 125 -11.67 -6.29 4.14
CA GLY A 125 -10.65 -6.87 5.03
C GLY A 125 -9.84 -7.97 4.37
N VAL A 126 -8.58 -8.09 4.80
CA VAL A 126 -7.67 -9.18 4.46
C VAL A 126 -7.19 -9.82 5.75
N SER A 127 -7.24 -11.15 5.84
CA SER A 127 -6.93 -11.88 7.07
C SER A 127 -6.30 -13.25 6.82
N SER A 128 -5.33 -13.65 7.64
CA SER A 128 -4.80 -15.02 7.68
C SER A 128 -5.58 -15.92 8.63
N VAL A 129 -6.56 -15.38 9.33
CA VAL A 129 -7.31 -16.06 10.39
C VAL A 129 -8.80 -15.81 10.24
N GLY A 130 -9.64 -16.72 10.75
CA GLY A 130 -11.07 -16.69 10.46
C GLY A 130 -11.80 -15.50 11.09
N LEU A 131 -11.46 -15.12 12.32
CA LEU A 131 -12.12 -14.06 13.10
C LEU A 131 -13.65 -14.21 13.23
N GLY A 132 -14.21 -15.38 12.87
CA GLY A 132 -15.66 -15.60 12.72
C GLY A 132 -16.28 -14.89 11.51
N ILE A 133 -15.47 -14.35 10.60
CA ILE A 133 -15.88 -13.56 9.43
C ILE A 133 -15.40 -14.22 8.14
N PHE A 134 -14.13 -14.62 8.09
CA PHE A 134 -13.48 -15.20 6.91
C PHE A 134 -13.61 -16.72 6.94
N GLY A 135 -13.97 -17.29 5.80
CA GLY A 135 -14.09 -18.74 5.61
C GLY A 135 -13.28 -19.27 4.43
N PRO A 136 -13.34 -20.58 4.18
CA PRO A 136 -12.60 -21.21 3.09
C PRO A 136 -12.98 -20.69 1.69
N GLY A 137 -14.20 -20.14 1.51
CA GLY A 137 -14.64 -19.52 0.27
C GLY A 137 -13.96 -18.18 -0.06
N ASP A 138 -13.30 -17.56 0.92
CA ASP A 138 -12.75 -16.21 0.85
C ASP A 138 -11.23 -16.20 0.59
N ARG A 139 -10.61 -17.38 0.49
CA ARG A 139 -9.15 -17.55 0.32
C ARG A 139 -8.63 -17.06 -1.02
N PHE A 140 -7.45 -16.46 -1.05
CA PHE A 140 -6.79 -16.19 -2.33
C PHE A 140 -6.49 -17.51 -3.07
N PRO A 141 -6.33 -17.48 -4.40
CA PRO A 141 -5.91 -18.66 -5.14
C PRO A 141 -4.55 -19.17 -4.64
N GLY A 142 -4.46 -20.48 -4.38
CA GLY A 142 -3.24 -21.12 -3.87
C GLY A 142 -3.52 -22.51 -3.32
N SER A 143 -2.45 -23.27 -3.06
CA SER A 143 -2.54 -24.53 -2.30
C SER A 143 -2.76 -24.25 -0.82
N ASP A 144 -3.46 -25.15 -0.15
CA ASP A 144 -3.41 -25.27 1.30
C ASP A 144 -2.01 -25.71 1.73
N LEU A 145 -1.33 -24.84 2.46
CA LEU A 145 0.00 -25.06 2.99
C LEU A 145 -0.03 -25.53 4.45
N SER A 146 -1.10 -25.20 5.19
CA SER A 146 -1.30 -25.66 6.56
C SER A 146 -2.77 -26.01 6.81
N PRO A 147 -3.15 -27.29 6.64
CA PRO A 147 -4.51 -27.75 6.92
C PRO A 147 -4.94 -27.41 8.36
N PRO A 148 -6.21 -27.04 8.59
CA PRO A 148 -7.34 -27.17 7.66
C PRO A 148 -7.43 -26.06 6.60
N ASP A 149 -8.21 -26.34 5.55
CA ASP A 149 -8.44 -25.52 4.34
C ASP A 149 -9.09 -24.14 4.59
N SER A 150 -9.21 -23.68 5.83
CA SER A 150 -9.80 -22.37 6.20
C SER A 150 -8.74 -21.54 6.93
N PRO A 151 -8.72 -20.20 6.76
CA PRO A 151 -8.01 -19.35 7.70
C PRO A 151 -8.58 -19.62 9.10
N ASP A 152 -7.88 -20.42 9.89
CA ASP A 152 -8.35 -20.94 11.17
C ASP A 152 -7.16 -21.22 12.07
N GLY A 153 -6.91 -20.31 13.00
CA GLY A 153 -5.72 -20.32 13.85
C GLY A 153 -4.75 -19.22 13.46
N LEU A 154 -3.49 -19.35 13.89
CA LEU A 154 -2.47 -18.30 13.78
C LEU A 154 -1.63 -18.41 12.49
N GLN A 155 -1.79 -19.49 11.76
CA GLN A 155 -0.94 -19.89 10.63
C GLN A 155 -0.86 -18.79 9.58
N TYR A 156 0.33 -18.61 9.06
CA TYR A 156 0.77 -17.59 8.12
C TYR A 156 0.53 -16.14 8.51
N GLY A 157 0.13 -15.88 9.77
CA GLY A 157 0.16 -14.55 10.36
C GLY A 157 1.56 -13.94 10.30
N LEU A 158 1.61 -12.61 10.41
CA LEU A 158 2.85 -11.86 10.29
C LEU A 158 3.55 -11.75 11.64
N ALA A 159 4.67 -12.46 11.76
CA ALA A 159 5.65 -12.19 12.79
C ALA A 159 6.32 -10.85 12.54
N SER A 160 6.72 -10.17 13.62
CA SER A 160 7.38 -8.88 13.55
C SER A 160 8.75 -8.98 12.86
N ALA A 161 9.30 -7.84 12.44
CA ALA A 161 10.66 -7.81 11.92
C ALA A 161 11.70 -8.24 12.99
N GLY A 162 11.43 -7.91 14.25
CA GLY A 162 12.31 -8.17 15.40
C GLY A 162 12.18 -9.54 16.06
N ASP A 163 11.23 -10.37 15.60
CA ASP A 163 10.94 -11.70 16.16
C ASP A 163 12.17 -12.62 16.21
N ASP A 164 12.34 -13.35 17.32
CA ASP A 164 13.28 -14.45 17.50
C ASP A 164 12.53 -15.78 17.35
N GLN A 165 12.82 -16.54 16.30
CA GLN A 165 12.08 -17.77 15.94
C GLN A 165 12.27 -18.90 16.96
N THR A 166 13.09 -18.70 18.00
CA THR A 166 13.39 -19.67 19.04
C THR A 166 12.68 -19.40 20.36
N THR A 167 11.93 -18.30 20.47
CA THR A 167 11.24 -17.85 21.69
C THR A 167 9.72 -17.87 21.53
N GLY A 168 9.00 -17.68 22.63
CA GLY A 168 7.53 -17.66 22.65
C GLY A 168 6.88 -18.98 23.09
N ASN A 169 5.55 -19.00 23.04
CA ASN A 169 4.78 -20.15 23.49
C ASN A 169 4.75 -21.29 22.47
N GLY A 170 4.92 -22.52 22.96
CA GLY A 170 4.87 -23.74 22.16
C GLY A 170 3.49 -24.41 22.12
N GLY A 171 3.41 -25.50 21.34
CA GLY A 171 2.19 -26.31 21.16
C GLY A 171 1.31 -25.84 20.00
N GLY A 172 0.31 -26.63 19.61
CA GLY A 172 -0.48 -26.43 18.38
C GLY A 172 -1.35 -25.17 18.30
N GLY A 173 -1.30 -24.27 19.29
CA GLY A 173 -1.94 -22.95 19.25
C GLY A 173 -1.00 -21.81 19.66
N GLY A 174 0.29 -22.08 19.84
CA GLY A 174 1.31 -21.10 20.18
C GLY A 174 2.14 -20.68 18.97
N VAL A 175 2.89 -19.60 19.09
CA VAL A 175 3.70 -19.02 18.01
C VAL A 175 4.75 -20.00 17.47
N LEU A 176 5.34 -20.85 18.33
CA LEU A 176 6.34 -21.85 17.89
C LEU A 176 5.71 -23.09 17.24
N GLY A 177 4.40 -23.28 17.37
CA GLY A 177 3.67 -24.41 16.77
C GLY A 177 2.92 -24.06 15.50
N ASN A 178 3.03 -22.81 15.03
CA ASN A 178 2.37 -22.32 13.82
C ASN A 178 3.40 -21.70 12.88
N GLU A 179 3.12 -21.80 11.59
CA GLU A 179 3.88 -21.17 10.53
C GLU A 179 3.67 -19.67 10.58
N LEU A 180 4.70 -18.85 10.82
CA LEU A 180 4.59 -17.38 10.79
C LEU A 180 5.47 -16.80 9.70
N THR A 181 4.91 -15.89 8.91
CA THR A 181 5.64 -15.18 7.86
C THR A 181 6.28 -13.94 8.46
N LYS A 182 7.59 -13.75 8.30
CA LYS A 182 8.22 -12.52 8.79
C LYS A 182 7.88 -11.34 7.90
N ASN A 183 7.75 -10.18 8.54
CA ASN A 183 7.72 -8.86 7.91
C ASN A 183 6.41 -8.57 7.17
N SER A 184 6.18 -9.13 5.97
CA SER A 184 5.06 -8.70 5.13
C SER A 184 4.49 -9.78 4.22
N VAL A 185 3.28 -9.51 3.72
CA VAL A 185 2.63 -10.22 2.60
C VAL A 185 2.07 -9.17 1.63
N THR A 186 2.21 -9.46 0.33
CA THR A 186 1.64 -8.65 -0.76
C THR A 186 0.44 -9.36 -1.35
N PHE A 187 -0.68 -8.65 -1.45
CA PHE A 187 -1.92 -9.10 -2.05
C PHE A 187 -2.18 -8.35 -3.35
N LEU A 188 -2.73 -9.04 -4.33
CA LEU A 188 -3.21 -8.46 -5.57
C LEU A 188 -4.71 -8.74 -5.71
N LEU A 189 -5.46 -7.67 -5.94
CA LEU A 189 -6.91 -7.68 -6.09
C LEU A 189 -7.29 -7.06 -7.44
N SER A 190 -8.03 -7.79 -8.27
CA SER A 190 -8.55 -7.31 -9.55
C SER A 190 -10.00 -6.82 -9.42
N GLY A 191 -10.55 -6.31 -10.53
CA GLY A 191 -11.92 -5.78 -10.56
C GLY A 191 -12.04 -4.36 -10.02
N ILE A 192 -10.93 -3.61 -9.96
CA ILE A 192 -10.89 -2.26 -9.36
C ILE A 192 -11.77 -1.23 -10.09
N GLY A 193 -12.11 -1.46 -11.36
CA GLY A 193 -12.99 -0.56 -12.12
C GLY A 193 -12.45 0.89 -12.15
N SER A 194 -13.22 1.83 -11.59
CA SER A 194 -12.85 3.24 -11.46
C SER A 194 -12.30 3.62 -10.08
N LEU A 195 -11.96 2.64 -9.24
CA LEU A 195 -11.37 2.86 -7.92
C LEU A 195 -10.10 3.69 -8.04
N SER A 196 -10.01 4.70 -7.17
CA SER A 196 -8.83 5.52 -6.96
C SER A 196 -8.27 5.28 -5.56
N LEU A 197 -6.99 5.57 -5.34
CA LEU A 197 -6.40 5.44 -4.01
C LEU A 197 -7.07 6.39 -2.99
N SER A 198 -7.62 7.52 -3.42
CA SER A 198 -8.39 8.42 -2.54
C SER A 198 -9.71 7.84 -2.03
N ASP A 199 -10.19 6.74 -2.63
CA ASP A 199 -11.39 6.04 -2.17
C ASP A 199 -11.10 5.10 -0.98
N ILE A 200 -9.84 4.90 -0.62
CA ILE A 200 -9.41 4.00 0.45
C ILE A 200 -9.21 4.78 1.75
N SER A 201 -9.84 4.33 2.84
CA SER A 201 -9.73 4.98 4.14
C SER A 201 -9.99 4.02 5.31
N GLY A 202 -10.08 4.51 6.55
CA GLY A 202 -10.60 3.73 7.68
C GLY A 202 -9.76 2.51 8.07
N VAL A 203 -8.44 2.58 8.02
CA VAL A 203 -7.58 1.42 8.30
C VAL A 203 -7.62 1.02 9.77
N THR A 204 -7.79 -0.27 10.04
CA THR A 204 -7.60 -0.88 11.37
C THR A 204 -6.75 -2.14 11.24
N PHE A 205 -5.71 -2.25 12.06
CA PHE A 205 -4.87 -3.44 12.15
C PHE A 205 -5.39 -4.36 13.26
N GLN A 206 -5.38 -5.67 13.01
CA GLN A 206 -5.81 -6.70 13.97
C GLN A 206 -4.67 -7.67 14.23
N TYR A 207 -4.44 -7.95 15.51
CA TYR A 207 -3.49 -8.94 15.98
C TYR A 207 -4.19 -10.15 16.60
N GLY A 208 -3.55 -11.32 16.50
CA GLY A 208 -4.08 -12.56 17.07
C GLY A 208 -5.20 -13.21 16.24
N THR A 209 -5.97 -14.10 16.86
CA THR A 209 -6.97 -14.98 16.24
C THR A 209 -8.43 -14.61 16.55
N GLN A 210 -8.69 -13.56 17.34
CA GLN A 210 -10.04 -13.12 17.74
C GLN A 210 -10.21 -11.59 17.66
N LEU A 211 -11.43 -11.13 17.38
CA LEU A 211 -11.74 -9.69 17.24
C LEU A 211 -11.67 -8.87 18.55
N ASN A 212 -11.63 -9.54 19.70
CA ASN A 212 -11.48 -8.91 21.01
C ASN A 212 -10.02 -8.84 21.48
N GLU A 213 -9.08 -9.29 20.66
CA GLU A 213 -7.64 -9.14 20.85
C GLU A 213 -7.15 -7.78 20.32
N PRO A 214 -5.88 -7.40 20.55
CA PRO A 214 -5.40 -6.06 20.22
C PRO A 214 -5.68 -5.65 18.77
N SER A 215 -6.29 -4.48 18.62
CA SER A 215 -6.46 -3.78 17.36
C SER A 215 -6.24 -2.29 17.57
N PHE A 216 -5.81 -1.60 16.52
CA PHE A 216 -5.60 -0.16 16.55
C PHE A 216 -5.77 0.46 15.16
N PRO A 217 -6.23 1.72 15.09
CA PRO A 217 -6.38 2.43 13.83
C PRO A 217 -5.02 2.67 13.18
N GLY A 218 -4.99 2.69 11.85
CA GLY A 218 -3.87 3.17 11.06
C GLY A 218 -4.07 4.64 10.72
N ASP A 219 -3.11 5.47 11.13
CA ASP A 219 -3.04 6.87 10.73
C ASP A 219 -2.29 6.99 9.40
N GLY A 220 -2.78 7.87 8.51
CA GLY A 220 -2.20 8.05 7.19
C GLY A 220 -3.22 8.54 6.17
N GLY A 221 -2.85 8.44 4.89
CA GLY A 221 -3.67 8.89 3.77
C GLY A 221 -2.84 9.17 2.53
N PRO A 222 -3.46 9.62 1.42
CA PRO A 222 -2.72 10.04 0.26
C PRO A 222 -1.66 11.08 0.64
N PRO A 223 -0.42 10.99 0.11
CA PRO A 223 0.55 12.06 0.29
C PRO A 223 -0.13 13.35 -0.15
N SER A 224 0.09 14.45 0.59
CA SER A 224 -0.43 15.75 0.18
C SER A 224 -0.05 15.95 -1.28
N GLN A 225 -1.03 16.12 -2.18
CA GLN A 225 -0.73 16.47 -3.56
C GLN A 225 0.08 17.76 -3.50
N GLU A 226 1.38 17.67 -3.72
CA GLU A 226 2.14 18.82 -4.17
C GLU A 226 1.61 19.13 -5.57
N LEU A 227 0.54 19.92 -5.61
CA LEU A 227 0.12 20.59 -6.83
C LEU A 227 1.38 21.26 -7.38
N PRO A 228 1.81 20.94 -8.62
CA PRO A 228 2.91 21.66 -9.24
C PRO A 228 2.60 23.14 -9.07
N GLU A 229 3.44 23.87 -8.33
CA GLU A 229 3.22 25.30 -8.13
C GLU A 229 2.97 25.88 -9.51
N PRO A 230 1.78 26.46 -9.77
CA PRO A 230 1.46 26.88 -11.12
C PRO A 230 2.61 27.79 -11.54
N GLY A 231 3.15 27.58 -12.75
CA GLY A 231 4.34 28.26 -13.26
C GLY A 231 4.29 29.80 -13.21
N THR A 232 3.24 30.40 -12.65
CA THR A 232 3.17 31.72 -12.02
C THR A 232 4.46 32.19 -11.35
N LEU A 233 5.20 31.37 -10.58
CA LEU A 233 6.49 31.82 -10.03
C LEU A 233 7.57 31.96 -11.11
N ALA A 234 7.62 31.05 -12.07
CA ALA A 234 8.52 31.16 -13.23
C ALA A 234 8.13 32.34 -14.14
N LEU A 235 6.84 32.57 -14.37
CA LEU A 235 6.29 33.69 -15.14
C LEU A 235 6.47 35.05 -14.44
N LEU A 236 6.35 35.10 -13.11
CA LEU A 236 6.65 36.29 -12.31
C LEU A 236 8.15 36.62 -12.38
N GLY A 237 9.02 35.60 -12.26
CA GLY A 237 10.46 35.74 -12.42
C GLY A 237 10.86 36.25 -13.82
N LEU A 238 10.29 35.67 -14.88
CA LEU A 238 10.53 36.09 -16.26
C LEU A 238 9.92 37.47 -16.57
N GLY A 239 8.75 37.79 -16.00
CA GLY A 239 8.10 39.09 -16.14
C GLY A 239 8.91 40.23 -15.51
N LEU A 240 9.51 40.00 -14.34
CA LEU A 240 10.39 40.96 -13.67
C LEU A 240 11.72 41.15 -14.43
N LEU A 241 12.29 40.08 -15.00
CA LEU A 241 13.47 40.17 -15.87
C LEU A 241 13.17 40.97 -17.15
N GLY A 242 12.02 40.73 -17.79
CA GLY A 242 11.55 41.50 -18.95
C GLY A 242 11.37 42.99 -18.64
N PHE A 243 10.76 43.31 -17.50
CA PHE A 243 10.62 44.70 -17.03
C PHE A 243 11.96 45.38 -16.73
N GLY A 244 12.91 44.65 -16.14
CA GLY A 244 14.26 45.14 -15.86
C GLY A 244 15.06 45.49 -17.12
N VAL A 245 14.95 44.67 -18.17
CA VAL A 245 15.61 44.93 -19.47
C VAL A 245 14.98 46.12 -20.18
N SER A 246 13.65 46.25 -20.17
CA SER A 246 12.91 47.40 -20.72
C SER A 246 13.37 48.74 -20.09
N ARG A 247 13.58 48.76 -18.78
CA ARG A 247 14.04 49.98 -18.07
C ARG A 247 15.47 50.37 -18.43
N ARG A 248 16.37 49.39 -18.67
CA ARG A 248 17.76 49.66 -19.08
C ARG A 248 17.88 50.22 -20.50
N GLN A 249 17.00 49.81 -21.41
CA GLN A 249 17.03 50.33 -22.79
C GLN A 249 16.57 51.79 -22.87
N ARG A 250 15.63 52.20 -22.01
CA ARG A 250 15.16 53.60 -21.95
C ARG A 250 16.22 54.59 -21.47
N ASN A 251 17.18 54.15 -20.65
CA ASN A 251 18.26 55.00 -20.14
C ASN A 251 19.46 55.15 -21.10
N LYS A 252 19.47 54.45 -22.24
CA LYS A 252 20.53 54.58 -23.27
C LYS A 252 20.14 55.48 -24.44
N LEU A 253 18.94 56.06 -24.40
CA LEU A 253 18.37 56.92 -25.46
C LEU A 253 18.14 58.37 -24.98
N ALA A 254 18.72 58.74 -23.83
CA ALA A 254 18.75 60.11 -23.32
C ALA A 254 20.17 60.65 -23.39
#